data_AF-A0A538FYX8-F1
#
_entry.id   AF-A0A538FYX8-F1
#
_cell.length_a   1.000
_cell.length_b   1.000
_cell.length_c   1.000
_cell.angle_alpha   90.00
_cell.angle_beta   90.00
_cell.angle_gamma   90.00
#
_symmetry.space_group_name_H-M   'P 1'
#
loop_
_entity.id
_entity.type
_entity.pdbx_description
1 polymer ?
#
loop_
_entity_poly.entity_id
_entity_poly.type
_entity_poly.pdbx_seq_one_letter_code
_entity_poly.pdbx_strand_id
1 'polypeptide(L)'
;MSNTATVASGNDGGGSSTASVTINCAAIRILKQSTKLVNGVHPLVTNPGALFSVTGTASFTVRDNNNPGGAGTKSDESATAGEVCVSGLTPGNYTVNETTPPSGYGGASQTNVVAVAATGTDCGANKPSAANSAVFTNVPLGEITAGYHDLGSGETSATSITCAPSGGSNLTAQPEASDDDIPNNGGGSYNQDSTFNVTAGSTYVCTLVVDP
;
A
#
# COMPACT_ATOMS: atom_id res chain seq x y z
N MET A 1 -20.11 -1.52 19.74
CA MET A 1 -20.86 -1.31 21.00
C MET A 1 -21.76 -0.11 20.79
N SER A 2 -23.06 -0.27 20.93
CA SER A 2 -24.00 0.85 20.83
C SER A 2 -24.01 1.60 22.17
N ASN A 3 -23.67 2.88 22.16
CA ASN A 3 -23.87 3.73 23.34
C ASN A 3 -25.31 4.24 23.31
N THR A 4 -26.18 3.65 24.13
CA THR A 4 -27.54 4.17 24.36
C THR A 4 -27.45 5.31 25.36
N ALA A 5 -27.60 6.54 24.90
CA ALA A 5 -27.78 7.68 25.78
C ALA A 5 -29.28 7.93 25.99
N THR A 6 -29.77 7.66 27.20
CA THR A 6 -31.16 7.96 27.58
C THR A 6 -31.17 9.29 28.32
N VAL A 7 -31.84 10.29 27.75
CA VAL A 7 -32.11 11.56 28.42
C VAL A 7 -33.54 11.52 28.95
N ALA A 8 -33.71 11.66 30.26
CA ALA A 8 -35.00 11.91 30.88
C ALA A 8 -35.01 13.36 31.38
N SER A 9 -35.92 14.18 30.87
CA SER A 9 -36.18 15.53 31.38
C SER A 9 -37.51 15.57 32.11
N GLY A 10 -37.51 15.98 33.39
CA GLY A 10 -38.71 16.46 34.07
C GLY A 10 -38.92 17.92 33.69
N ASN A 11 -40.09 18.26 33.15
CA ASN A 11 -40.51 19.65 32.96
C ASN A 11 -41.53 19.99 34.03
N ASP A 12 -41.10 20.79 35.01
CA ASP A 12 -41.91 21.16 36.18
C ASP A 12 -42.81 22.38 35.90
N GLY A 13 -42.98 22.75 34.62
CA GLY A 13 -43.99 23.72 34.18
C GLY A 13 -43.48 25.14 33.88
N GLY A 14 -42.19 25.37 33.69
CA GLY A 14 -41.70 26.70 33.30
C GLY A 14 -40.25 26.73 32.83
N GLY A 15 -40.03 26.71 31.51
CA GLY A 15 -38.71 26.84 30.87
C GLY A 15 -38.49 25.84 29.73
N SER A 16 -37.49 26.10 28.88
CA SER A 16 -36.98 25.13 27.90
C SER A 16 -35.81 24.37 28.52
N SER A 17 -35.96 23.05 28.72
CA SER A 17 -34.87 22.17 29.15
C SER A 17 -34.20 21.56 27.92
N THR A 18 -32.93 21.87 27.68
CA THR A 18 -32.12 21.25 26.62
C THR A 18 -31.08 20.33 27.22
N ALA A 19 -30.95 19.12 26.67
CA ALA A 19 -29.84 18.21 26.95
C ALA A 19 -29.16 17.85 25.62
N SER A 20 -27.84 17.67 25.66
CA SER A 20 -27.08 17.23 24.49
C SER A 20 -26.22 16.02 24.83
N VAL A 21 -26.06 15.13 23.84
CA VAL A 21 -25.18 13.96 23.91
C VAL A 21 -24.11 14.17 22.85
N THR A 22 -22.86 14.24 23.27
CA THR A 22 -21.72 14.39 22.35
C THR A 22 -21.09 13.03 22.10
N ILE A 23 -21.10 12.59 20.83
CA ILE A 23 -20.40 11.38 20.40
C ILE A 23 -18.99 11.78 19.98
N ASN A 24 -18.00 11.47 20.82
CA ASN A 24 -16.57 11.78 20.55
C ASN A 24 -15.86 10.69 19.74
N CYS A 25 -16.58 9.82 19.04
CA CYS A 25 -15.93 8.90 18.12
C CYS A 25 -15.37 9.68 16.93
N ALA A 26 -14.20 9.29 16.46
CA ALA A 26 -13.65 9.74 15.22
C ALA A 26 -12.90 8.60 14.54
N ALA A 27 -12.84 8.67 13.22
CA ALA A 27 -12.08 7.76 12.37
C ALA A 27 -11.19 8.56 11.43
N ILE A 28 -10.09 7.95 11.00
CA ILE A 28 -9.35 8.42 9.85
C ILE A 28 -9.59 7.49 8.67
N ARG A 29 -9.47 8.04 7.47
CA ARG A 29 -9.52 7.29 6.22
C ARG A 29 -8.26 7.59 5.42
N ILE A 30 -7.69 6.55 4.83
CA ILE A 30 -6.51 6.65 3.97
C ILE A 30 -6.86 6.03 2.63
N LEU A 31 -6.57 6.74 1.54
CA LEU A 31 -6.83 6.27 0.17
C LEU A 31 -5.51 6.04 -0.54
N LYS A 32 -5.35 4.83 -1.07
CA LYS A 32 -4.30 4.41 -1.98
C LYS A 32 -4.83 4.47 -3.39
N GLN A 33 -4.21 5.29 -4.20
CA GLN A 33 -4.57 5.48 -5.59
C GLN A 33 -3.43 5.07 -6.51
N SER A 34 -3.78 4.61 -7.71
CA SER A 34 -2.79 4.41 -8.77
C SER A 34 -2.48 5.72 -9.48
N THR A 35 -1.21 5.97 -9.84
CA THR A 35 -0.89 7.08 -10.75
C THR A 35 -1.44 6.86 -12.15
N LYS A 36 -1.74 5.62 -12.54
CA LYS A 36 -2.37 5.29 -13.83
C LYS A 36 -3.85 5.66 -13.79
N LEU A 37 -4.23 6.61 -14.63
CA LEU A 37 -5.62 7.03 -14.79
C LEU A 37 -6.44 5.96 -15.52
N VAL A 38 -7.67 5.77 -15.06
CA VAL A 38 -8.72 5.04 -15.76
C VAL A 38 -9.86 6.03 -15.97
N ASN A 39 -10.19 6.33 -17.23
CA ASN A 39 -11.19 7.34 -17.59
C ASN A 39 -10.97 8.72 -16.91
N GLY A 40 -9.71 9.13 -16.80
CA GLY A 40 -9.33 10.42 -16.19
C GLY A 40 -9.40 10.45 -14.65
N VAL A 41 -9.63 9.32 -14.00
CA VAL A 41 -9.68 9.20 -12.53
C VAL A 41 -8.56 8.29 -12.04
N HIS A 42 -7.97 8.62 -10.90
CA HIS A 42 -7.04 7.73 -10.19
C HIS A 42 -7.83 6.62 -9.47
N PRO A 43 -7.80 5.36 -9.96
CA PRO A 43 -8.51 4.27 -9.28
C PRO A 43 -7.80 3.92 -7.97
N LEU A 44 -8.53 3.27 -7.06
CA LEU A 44 -7.90 2.67 -5.88
C LEU A 44 -6.97 1.54 -6.30
N VAL A 45 -5.88 1.36 -5.53
CA VAL A 45 -5.01 0.19 -5.69
C VAL A 45 -5.75 -1.05 -5.22
N THR A 46 -5.82 -2.09 -6.05
CA THR A 46 -6.53 -3.34 -5.76
C THR A 46 -5.71 -4.34 -4.95
N ASN A 47 -4.41 -4.12 -4.83
CA ASN A 47 -3.49 -5.02 -4.14
C ASN A 47 -3.39 -4.60 -2.67
N PRO A 48 -3.74 -5.47 -1.71
CA PRO A 48 -3.66 -5.15 -0.30
C PRO A 48 -2.20 -5.15 0.19
N GLY A 49 -2.01 -4.88 1.48
CA GLY A 49 -0.74 -5.10 2.16
C GLY A 49 0.15 -3.88 2.29
N ALA A 50 -0.24 -2.73 1.74
CA ALA A 50 0.45 -1.49 1.99
C ALA A 50 0.47 -1.16 3.49
N LEU A 51 1.63 -0.74 4.00
CA LEU A 51 1.84 -0.45 5.42
C LEU A 51 1.96 1.06 5.64
N PHE A 52 1.30 1.54 6.69
CA PHE A 52 1.34 2.93 7.10
C PHE A 52 1.81 3.10 8.52
N SER A 53 2.58 4.16 8.76
CA SER A 53 2.75 4.75 10.08
C SER A 53 1.83 5.96 10.24
N VAL A 54 1.15 6.03 11.38
CA VAL A 54 0.23 7.10 11.74
C VAL A 54 0.68 7.69 13.06
N THR A 55 0.81 9.01 13.13
CA THR A 55 1.20 9.77 14.33
C THR A 55 0.24 10.91 14.58
N GLY A 56 0.12 11.37 15.82
CA GLY A 56 -0.83 12.40 16.24
C GLY A 56 -1.05 12.32 17.75
N THR A 57 -2.31 12.39 18.19
CA THR A 57 -2.68 12.14 19.59
C THR A 57 -2.42 10.69 20.04
N ALA A 58 -2.27 9.78 19.07
CA ALA A 58 -1.78 8.42 19.25
C ALA A 58 -0.85 8.06 18.08
N SER A 59 0.04 7.09 18.30
CA SER A 59 0.91 6.55 17.26
C SER A 59 0.63 5.07 17.06
N PHE A 60 0.47 4.65 15.82
CA PHE A 60 0.21 3.26 15.45
C PHE A 60 0.61 2.96 14.01
N THR A 61 0.65 1.69 13.66
CA THR A 61 0.71 1.24 12.26
C THR A 61 -0.56 0.52 11.86
N VAL A 62 -0.94 0.65 10.60
CA VAL A 62 -2.08 -0.05 10.00
C VAL A 62 -1.68 -0.58 8.63
N ARG A 63 -2.16 -1.78 8.29
CA ARG A 63 -1.87 -2.42 7.01
C ARG A 63 -3.19 -2.61 6.27
N ASP A 64 -3.18 -2.23 5.00
CA ASP A 64 -4.34 -2.31 4.10
C ASP A 64 -4.80 -3.76 3.92
N ASN A 65 -6.05 -4.04 4.32
CA ASN A 65 -6.71 -5.34 4.25
C ASN A 65 -5.88 -6.54 4.77
N ASN A 66 -5.00 -6.29 5.74
CA ASN A 66 -4.20 -7.30 6.41
C ASN A 66 -3.83 -6.81 7.82
N ASN A 67 -3.61 -7.71 8.78
CA ASN A 67 -3.21 -7.30 10.12
C ASN A 67 -1.68 -7.18 10.18
N PRO A 68 -1.09 -6.01 10.51
CA PRO A 68 0.36 -5.91 10.63
C PRO A 68 0.91 -6.73 11.80
N GLY A 69 0.08 -7.03 12.81
CA GLY A 69 0.45 -7.81 13.99
C GLY A 69 1.42 -7.08 14.93
N GLY A 70 1.38 -7.42 16.22
CA GLY A 70 2.29 -6.85 17.23
C GLY A 70 1.72 -5.68 18.02
N ALA A 71 2.49 -5.19 18.99
CA ALA A 71 2.10 -4.05 19.81
C ALA A 71 2.13 -2.75 18.98
N GLY A 72 1.17 -1.85 19.22
CA GLY A 72 1.10 -0.57 18.52
C GLY A 72 0.46 -0.64 17.13
N THR A 73 -0.17 -1.76 16.76
CA THR A 73 -0.94 -1.86 15.50
C THR A 73 -2.42 -1.58 15.71
N LYS A 74 -3.07 -1.01 14.69
CA LYS A 74 -4.54 -1.00 14.56
C LYS A 74 -4.95 -1.78 13.32
N SER A 75 -6.12 -2.39 13.40
CA SER A 75 -6.73 -3.10 12.28
C SER A 75 -7.32 -2.10 11.28
N ASP A 76 -7.20 -2.43 10.01
CA ASP A 76 -8.02 -1.83 8.98
C ASP A 76 -9.46 -2.36 9.08
N GLU A 77 -10.42 -1.45 9.17
CA GLU A 77 -11.86 -1.74 9.25
C GLU A 77 -12.54 -1.67 7.87
N SER A 78 -11.81 -1.30 6.83
CA SER A 78 -12.29 -1.32 5.46
C SER A 78 -12.13 -2.71 4.83
N ALA A 79 -13.15 -3.17 4.10
CA ALA A 79 -13.07 -4.38 3.29
C ALA A 79 -12.53 -4.12 1.87
N THR A 80 -12.34 -2.85 1.50
CA THR A 80 -11.97 -2.44 0.15
C THR A 80 -10.47 -2.17 0.10
N ALA A 81 -9.73 -3.03 -0.61
CA ALA A 81 -8.31 -2.80 -0.87
C ALA A 81 -8.08 -1.43 -1.50
N GLY A 82 -7.03 -0.76 -1.04
CA GLY A 82 -6.73 0.62 -1.41
C GLY A 82 -7.50 1.66 -0.59
N GLU A 83 -8.39 1.26 0.31
CA GLU A 83 -8.99 2.14 1.32
C GLU A 83 -8.73 1.56 2.70
N VAL A 84 -8.06 2.33 3.56
CA VAL A 84 -7.89 1.98 4.97
C VAL A 84 -8.80 2.86 5.80
N CYS A 85 -9.49 2.28 6.78
CA CYS A 85 -10.24 3.02 7.78
C CYS A 85 -9.92 2.56 9.19
N VAL A 86 -9.68 3.50 10.10
CA VAL A 86 -9.38 3.22 11.50
C VAL A 86 -10.24 4.10 12.40
N SER A 87 -11.11 3.48 13.20
CA SER A 87 -12.02 4.18 14.12
C SER A 87 -11.52 4.19 15.57
N GLY A 88 -12.31 4.78 16.47
CA GLY A 88 -11.99 4.85 17.90
C GLY A 88 -10.81 5.76 18.21
N LEU A 89 -10.58 6.76 17.36
CA LEU A 89 -9.52 7.75 17.51
C LEU A 89 -10.04 8.98 18.26
N THR A 90 -9.13 9.67 18.93
CA THR A 90 -9.41 11.00 19.48
C THR A 90 -9.55 11.99 18.31
N PRO A 91 -10.58 12.85 18.29
CA PRO A 91 -10.71 13.85 17.25
C PRO A 91 -9.46 14.73 17.12
N GLY A 92 -9.06 15.02 15.89
CA GLY A 92 -7.85 15.80 15.59
C GLY A 92 -7.16 15.39 14.31
N ASN A 93 -5.98 15.97 14.07
CA ASN A 93 -5.18 15.71 12.89
C ASN A 93 -4.18 14.57 13.16
N TYR A 94 -4.09 13.65 12.21
CA TYR A 94 -3.12 12.57 12.20
C TYR A 94 -2.22 12.70 10.98
N THR A 95 -0.92 12.54 11.18
CA THR A 95 0.08 12.52 10.11
C THR A 95 0.33 11.08 9.71
N VAL A 96 0.15 10.80 8.41
CA VAL A 96 0.24 9.47 7.81
C VAL A 96 1.45 9.42 6.88
N ASN A 97 2.20 8.32 6.93
CA ASN A 97 3.25 8.00 5.97
C ASN A 97 3.08 6.56 5.48
N GLU A 98 3.17 6.33 4.17
CA GLU A 98 3.33 4.97 3.65
C GLU A 98 4.77 4.52 3.88
N THR A 99 4.96 3.42 4.60
CA THR A 99 6.28 2.85 4.89
C THR A 99 6.59 1.65 3.99
N THR A 100 5.58 1.02 3.41
CA THR A 100 5.75 -0.08 2.47
C THR A 100 4.63 -0.03 1.43
N PRO A 101 4.94 0.03 0.13
CA PRO A 101 3.92 -0.01 -0.91
C PRO A 101 3.23 -1.39 -0.97
N PRO A 102 2.04 -1.47 -1.58
CA PRO A 102 1.43 -2.76 -1.90
C PRO A 102 2.24 -3.48 -3.00
N SER A 103 2.07 -4.81 -3.09
CA SER A 103 2.75 -5.62 -4.11
C SER A 103 2.39 -5.14 -5.53
N GLY A 104 3.38 -5.08 -6.43
CA GLY A 104 3.23 -4.59 -7.80
C GLY A 104 3.25 -3.07 -7.95
N TYR A 105 3.54 -2.32 -6.89
CA TYR A 105 3.59 -0.86 -6.90
C TYR A 105 4.87 -0.31 -6.29
N GLY A 106 5.33 0.82 -6.83
CA GLY A 106 6.38 1.63 -6.22
C GLY A 106 5.86 2.41 -5.00
N GLY A 107 6.79 2.86 -4.15
CA GLY A 107 6.47 3.70 -3.00
C GLY A 107 5.78 5.01 -3.40
N ALA A 108 4.87 5.49 -2.55
CA ALA A 108 4.27 6.80 -2.70
C ALA A 108 5.34 7.90 -2.56
N SER A 109 5.20 8.97 -3.35
CA SER A 109 6.05 10.15 -3.24
C SER A 109 5.62 11.09 -2.10
N GLN A 110 4.36 10.97 -1.67
CA GLN A 110 3.80 11.77 -0.61
C GLN A 110 4.37 11.37 0.75
N THR A 111 4.67 12.37 1.58
CA THR A 111 5.10 12.20 2.96
C THR A 111 4.30 13.13 3.88
N ASN A 112 4.14 12.73 5.12
CA ASN A 112 3.47 13.47 6.18
C ASN A 112 2.07 13.97 5.79
N VAL A 113 1.28 13.11 5.13
CA VAL A 113 -0.06 13.47 4.66
C VAL A 113 -1.02 13.51 5.83
N VAL A 114 -1.82 14.57 5.95
CA VAL A 114 -2.76 14.73 7.04
C VAL A 114 -4.07 14.00 6.75
N ALA A 115 -4.52 13.17 7.70
CA ALA A 115 -5.90 12.70 7.80
C ALA A 115 -6.58 13.36 8.99
N VAL A 116 -7.84 13.78 8.82
CA VAL A 116 -8.61 14.49 9.86
C VAL A 116 -9.59 13.51 10.48
N ALA A 117 -9.37 13.19 11.77
CA ALA A 117 -10.33 12.45 12.58
C ALA A 117 -11.40 13.42 13.09
N ALA A 118 -12.47 13.60 12.32
CA ALA A 118 -13.57 14.49 12.69
C ALA A 118 -14.53 13.81 13.68
N THR A 119 -15.03 14.57 14.65
CA THR A 119 -16.05 14.09 15.60
C THR A 119 -17.28 13.57 14.87
N GLY A 120 -17.80 12.43 15.32
CA GLY A 120 -18.98 11.77 14.74
C GLY A 120 -18.66 10.92 13.50
N THR A 121 -17.40 10.75 13.13
CA THR A 121 -17.00 9.83 12.06
C THR A 121 -16.72 8.42 12.57
N ASP A 122 -16.96 7.44 11.72
CA ASP A 122 -16.74 6.01 11.97
C ASP A 122 -16.25 5.30 10.69
N CYS A 123 -16.05 3.97 10.73
CA CYS A 123 -15.71 3.19 9.53
C CYS A 123 -16.91 2.48 8.89
N GLY A 124 -18.12 2.83 9.30
CA GLY A 124 -19.38 2.32 8.77
C GLY A 124 -20.04 3.34 7.83
N ALA A 125 -21.17 3.91 8.27
CA ALA A 125 -21.97 4.82 7.47
C ALA A 125 -21.43 6.26 7.46
N ASN A 126 -20.69 6.66 8.50
CA ASN A 126 -20.21 8.04 8.68
C ASN A 126 -18.70 8.13 8.44
N LYS A 127 -18.22 7.54 7.34
CA LYS A 127 -16.81 7.58 6.97
C LYS A 127 -16.29 9.00 6.78
N PRO A 128 -15.02 9.27 7.11
CA PRO A 128 -14.38 10.52 6.72
C PRO A 128 -14.49 10.75 5.21
N SER A 129 -14.87 11.98 4.84
CA SER A 129 -14.97 12.39 3.44
C SER A 129 -13.60 12.41 2.77
N ALA A 130 -13.56 12.40 1.44
CA ALA A 130 -12.30 12.45 0.69
C ALA A 130 -11.44 13.68 1.03
N ALA A 131 -12.06 14.82 1.39
CA ALA A 131 -11.35 16.04 1.80
C ALA A 131 -10.63 15.90 3.15
N ASN A 132 -11.07 14.95 4.00
CA ASN A 132 -10.50 14.66 5.31
C ASN A 132 -9.62 13.41 5.30
N SER A 133 -9.47 12.74 4.15
CA SER A 133 -8.66 11.54 4.00
C SER A 133 -7.20 11.88 3.67
N ALA A 134 -6.27 11.08 4.17
CA ALA A 134 -4.93 11.07 3.61
C ALA A 134 -4.93 10.32 2.27
N VAL A 135 -4.40 10.93 1.21
CA VAL A 135 -4.37 10.34 -0.14
C VAL A 135 -2.93 10.12 -0.57
N PHE A 136 -2.62 8.89 -0.98
CA PHE A 136 -1.33 8.46 -1.51
C PHE A 136 -1.51 7.96 -2.93
N THR A 137 -0.54 8.23 -3.80
CA THR A 137 -0.52 7.70 -5.16
C THR A 137 0.71 6.84 -5.37
N ASN A 138 0.48 5.61 -5.78
CA ASN A 138 1.52 4.63 -6.04
C ASN A 138 1.66 4.38 -7.54
N VAL A 139 2.91 4.27 -8.01
CA VAL A 139 3.21 4.00 -9.42
C VAL A 139 3.08 2.51 -9.68
N PRO A 140 2.23 2.03 -10.61
CA PRO A 140 2.24 0.63 -11.00
C PRO A 140 3.60 0.24 -11.58
N LEU A 141 4.14 -0.88 -11.11
CA LEU A 141 5.34 -1.46 -11.66
C LEU A 141 4.97 -2.46 -12.76
N GLY A 142 5.80 -2.51 -13.80
CA GLY A 142 5.88 -3.64 -14.70
C GLY A 142 7.01 -4.56 -14.29
N GLU A 143 7.15 -5.65 -15.01
CA GLU A 143 8.17 -6.67 -14.79
C GLU A 143 8.86 -6.95 -16.13
N ILE A 144 10.18 -7.14 -16.08
CA ILE A 144 10.97 -7.64 -17.21
C ILE A 144 11.82 -8.81 -16.73
N THR A 145 12.02 -9.79 -17.61
CA THR A 145 12.93 -10.91 -17.39
C THR A 145 14.02 -10.85 -18.44
N ALA A 146 15.28 -10.92 -18.00
CA ALA A 146 16.43 -11.03 -18.87
C ALA A 146 17.07 -12.39 -18.64
N GLY A 147 17.36 -13.11 -19.73
CA GLY A 147 17.78 -14.50 -19.68
C GLY A 147 18.92 -14.82 -20.63
N TYR A 148 19.74 -15.79 -20.24
CA TYR A 148 20.71 -16.44 -21.13
C TYR A 148 20.27 -17.89 -21.35
N HIS A 149 20.26 -18.31 -22.61
CA HIS A 149 19.95 -19.67 -23.04
C HIS A 149 21.05 -20.18 -23.97
N ASP A 150 21.72 -21.27 -23.62
CA ASP A 150 22.70 -21.89 -24.51
C ASP A 150 22.02 -22.63 -25.68
N LEU A 151 22.50 -22.37 -26.89
CA LEU A 151 22.03 -22.99 -28.14
C LEU A 151 23.04 -24.01 -28.71
N GLY A 152 23.99 -24.47 -27.89
CA GLY A 152 25.03 -25.41 -28.29
C GLY A 152 26.42 -24.78 -28.43
N SER A 153 26.64 -23.61 -27.82
CA SER A 153 27.97 -23.01 -27.70
C SER A 153 28.84 -23.73 -26.67
N GLY A 154 28.22 -24.37 -25.68
CA GLY A 154 28.91 -25.04 -24.58
C GLY A 154 29.10 -24.15 -23.35
N GLU A 155 28.74 -22.87 -23.43
CA GLU A 155 28.70 -21.99 -22.25
C GLU A 155 27.54 -22.39 -21.35
N THR A 156 27.84 -22.55 -20.06
CA THR A 156 26.90 -23.14 -19.11
C THR A 156 26.31 -22.11 -18.14
N SER A 157 26.77 -20.86 -18.20
CA SER A 157 26.28 -19.82 -17.30
C SER A 157 26.44 -18.40 -17.85
N ALA A 158 25.54 -17.52 -17.41
CA ALA A 158 25.73 -16.08 -17.35
C ALA A 158 26.23 -15.69 -15.95
N THR A 159 27.47 -15.23 -15.86
CA THR A 159 28.10 -14.81 -14.60
C THR A 159 27.47 -13.55 -14.01
N SER A 160 26.79 -12.74 -14.82
CA SER A 160 25.94 -11.66 -14.33
C SER A 160 24.81 -11.31 -15.30
N ILE A 161 23.63 -11.02 -14.74
CA ILE A 161 22.51 -10.39 -15.43
C ILE A 161 22.13 -9.17 -14.61
N THR A 162 22.24 -7.98 -15.20
CA THR A 162 21.91 -6.72 -14.52
C THR A 162 21.09 -5.85 -15.45
N CYS A 163 20.06 -5.20 -14.93
CA CYS A 163 19.28 -4.20 -15.66
C CYS A 163 19.31 -2.87 -14.90
N ALA A 164 19.43 -1.75 -15.62
CA ALA A 164 19.39 -0.41 -15.04
C ALA A 164 18.57 0.53 -15.93
N PRO A 165 17.82 1.50 -15.37
CA PRO A 165 17.27 2.59 -16.17
C PRO A 165 18.42 3.40 -16.78
N SER A 166 18.18 4.01 -17.94
CA SER A 166 19.20 4.78 -18.67
C SER A 166 19.77 5.90 -17.78
N GLY A 167 21.06 5.78 -17.41
CA GLY A 167 21.74 6.74 -16.53
C GLY A 167 21.45 6.57 -15.03
N GLY A 168 20.78 5.50 -14.62
CA GLY A 168 20.53 5.18 -13.21
C GLY A 168 21.32 3.97 -12.72
N SER A 169 21.07 3.60 -11.46
CA SER A 169 21.70 2.47 -10.79
C SER A 169 21.06 1.13 -11.18
N ASN A 170 21.80 0.04 -10.98
CA ASN A 170 21.30 -1.32 -11.19
C ASN A 170 20.05 -1.59 -10.34
N LEU A 171 19.06 -2.21 -10.97
CA LEU A 171 17.88 -2.73 -10.33
C LEU A 171 18.23 -3.96 -9.49
N THR A 172 17.52 -4.14 -8.39
CA THR A 172 17.59 -5.37 -7.61
C THR A 172 16.77 -6.45 -8.30
N ALA A 173 17.41 -7.58 -8.62
CA ALA A 173 16.70 -8.76 -9.10
C ALA A 173 15.66 -9.18 -8.06
N GLN A 174 14.46 -9.53 -8.54
CA GLN A 174 13.47 -10.17 -7.70
C GLN A 174 13.99 -11.56 -7.28
N PRO A 175 13.64 -12.05 -6.09
CA PRO A 175 13.94 -13.43 -5.71
C PRO A 175 13.37 -14.38 -6.76
N GLU A 176 14.21 -15.22 -7.36
CA GLU A 176 13.79 -16.21 -8.35
C GLU A 176 12.63 -17.04 -7.78
N ALA A 177 11.49 -17.08 -8.47
CA ALA A 177 10.38 -17.92 -8.08
C ALA A 177 10.71 -19.37 -8.42
N SER A 178 11.42 -20.06 -7.51
CA SER A 178 11.82 -21.48 -7.62
C SER A 178 12.22 -21.85 -9.04
N ASP A 179 13.48 -21.58 -9.39
CA ASP A 179 14.07 -22.05 -10.63
C ASP A 179 13.70 -23.53 -10.82
N ASP A 180 12.97 -23.81 -11.90
CA ASP A 180 12.83 -25.17 -12.40
C ASP A 180 14.14 -25.48 -13.12
N ASP A 181 15.21 -25.52 -12.32
CA ASP A 181 16.56 -26.02 -12.57
C ASP A 181 16.47 -27.53 -12.87
N ILE A 182 15.55 -27.95 -13.73
CA ILE A 182 15.53 -29.30 -14.26
C ILE A 182 16.49 -29.26 -15.44
N PRO A 183 17.74 -29.76 -15.29
CA PRO A 183 18.53 -30.10 -16.45
C PRO A 183 17.67 -31.09 -17.26
N ASN A 184 17.21 -30.67 -18.43
CA ASN A 184 16.57 -31.60 -19.34
C ASN A 184 17.59 -32.71 -19.62
N ASN A 185 17.30 -33.88 -19.07
CA ASN A 185 18.26 -34.95 -18.85
C ASN A 185 18.67 -35.54 -20.21
N GLY A 186 19.74 -35.00 -20.79
CA GLY A 186 20.29 -35.44 -22.08
C GLY A 186 20.80 -34.29 -22.95
N GLY A 187 21.91 -33.65 -22.55
CA GLY A 187 22.58 -32.60 -23.35
C GLY A 187 21.91 -31.23 -23.31
N GLY A 188 21.43 -30.83 -22.12
CA GLY A 188 20.49 -29.71 -21.95
C GLY A 188 21.07 -28.31 -22.12
N SER A 189 20.28 -27.44 -22.75
CA SER A 189 20.43 -25.98 -22.72
C SER A 189 20.42 -25.47 -21.29
N TYR A 190 21.44 -24.71 -20.91
CA TYR A 190 21.46 -23.97 -19.64
C TYR A 190 20.65 -22.69 -19.82
N ASN A 191 19.70 -22.47 -18.90
CA ASN A 191 18.84 -21.30 -18.87
C ASN A 191 19.09 -20.58 -17.55
N GLN A 192 19.45 -19.31 -17.59
CA GLN A 192 19.50 -18.48 -16.39
C GLN A 192 18.71 -17.22 -16.64
N ASP A 193 17.67 -17.02 -15.84
CA ASP A 193 16.81 -15.86 -15.90
C ASP A 193 17.03 -14.97 -14.69
N SER A 194 16.74 -13.68 -14.85
CA SER A 194 16.63 -12.75 -13.73
C SER A 194 15.51 -11.77 -14.01
N THR A 195 14.68 -11.56 -12.99
CA THR A 195 13.46 -10.77 -13.11
C THR A 195 13.60 -9.44 -12.37
N PHE A 196 13.13 -8.34 -12.97
CA PHE A 196 13.29 -6.98 -12.45
C PHE A 196 11.99 -6.20 -12.52
N ASN A 197 11.68 -5.47 -11.45
CA ASN A 197 10.58 -4.51 -11.45
C ASN A 197 11.00 -3.22 -12.14
N VAL A 198 10.12 -2.71 -13.01
CA VAL A 198 10.35 -1.51 -13.81
C VAL A 198 9.18 -0.54 -13.72
N THR A 199 9.43 0.74 -13.88
CA THR A 199 8.39 1.76 -14.09
C THR A 199 8.11 1.95 -15.58
N ALA A 200 6.83 2.14 -15.91
CA ALA A 200 6.41 2.47 -17.26
C ALA A 200 7.03 3.80 -17.76
N GLY A 201 7.26 3.89 -19.07
CA GLY A 201 7.78 5.11 -19.71
C GLY A 201 9.29 5.36 -19.52
N SER A 202 10.02 4.39 -18.99
CA SER A 202 11.49 4.44 -18.84
C SER A 202 12.18 3.46 -19.79
N THR A 203 13.38 3.82 -20.24
CA THR A 203 14.24 2.92 -21.03
C THR A 203 15.25 2.24 -20.12
N TYR A 204 15.32 0.92 -20.22
CA TYR A 204 16.24 0.07 -19.45
C TYR A 204 17.30 -0.53 -20.36
N VAL A 205 18.52 -0.62 -19.83
CA VAL A 205 19.64 -1.31 -20.47
C VAL A 205 19.97 -2.51 -19.57
N CYS A 206 19.92 -3.70 -20.17
CA CYS A 206 20.32 -4.93 -19.49
C CYS A 206 21.69 -5.37 -20.02
N THR A 207 22.60 -5.66 -19.12
CA THR A 207 23.95 -6.17 -19.40
C THR A 207 24.02 -7.61 -18.90
N LEU A 208 24.38 -8.52 -19.81
CA LEU A 208 24.62 -9.92 -19.53
C LEU A 208 26.09 -10.22 -19.79
N VAL A 209 26.75 -10.90 -18.86
CA VAL A 209 28.10 -11.43 -19.05
C VAL A 209 27.99 -12.95 -19.08
N VAL A 210 28.20 -13.52 -20.25
CA VAL A 210 28.29 -14.99 -20.44
C VAL A 210 29.71 -15.42 -20.09
N ASP A 211 29.86 -16.59 -19.47
CA ASP A 211 31.17 -17.21 -19.27
C ASP A 211 31.92 -17.24 -20.62
N PRO A 212 33.17 -16.76 -20.72
CA PRO A 212 33.90 -16.65 -21.99
C PRO A 212 34.66 -17.91 -22.42
#